data_AF-A0A3A4K2B0-F1
#
_entry.id   AF-A0A3A4K2B0-F1
#
_cell.length_a   1.000
_cell.length_b   1.000
_cell.length_c   1.000
_cell.angle_alpha   90.00
_cell.angle_beta   90.00
_cell.angle_gamma   90.00
#
_symmetry.space_group_name_H-M   'P 1'
#
loop_
_entity.id
_entity.type
_entity.pdbx_description
1 polymer ?
#
loop_
_entity_poly.entity_id
_entity_poly.type
_entity_poly.pdbx_seq_one_letter_code
_entity_poly.pdbx_strand_id
1 'polypeptide(L)'
;MRTATNVMQPNPRTLRGVVFFGLIAMLAFGCSESNPDIDGDSDGETDGDMVDGDADGDALDEDGDTENDSDEEIDVDEEADELSIAVCDPGAGPFSLTIDNPYFPLPVGKHLVLEGNEGATLLRVEFSVLDETEIVAGVTTRVVEERETEDGELIEISRNYFAQAPDGTVCYFGEAVDDYDGGEIVGHGGAWRAGEDGNQPGIIMPAAPTVGMRYKQEVAPGVAEDRGEIVQMGESLTVPAGTFEDTLEVRETSPLDIGSSRKVYVRDIGMAVDGAIELIQY
;
A
#
# COMPACT_ATOMS: atom_id res chain seq x y z
N MET A 1 -46.85 -23.69 -55.61
CA MET A 1 -47.96 -23.04 -54.88
C MET A 1 -48.03 -23.62 -53.48
N ARG A 2 -47.39 -22.99 -52.50
CA ARG A 2 -47.68 -23.15 -51.06
C ARG A 2 -47.33 -21.84 -50.36
N THR A 3 -48.37 -21.14 -49.95
CA THR A 3 -48.33 -20.06 -48.96
C THR A 3 -48.64 -20.69 -47.61
N ALA A 4 -47.78 -20.45 -46.62
CA ALA A 4 -48.13 -20.43 -45.21
C ALA A 4 -47.01 -19.70 -44.46
N THR A 5 -47.31 -18.45 -44.13
CA THR A 5 -46.57 -17.57 -43.24
C THR A 5 -46.55 -18.18 -41.85
N ASN A 6 -45.37 -18.29 -41.21
CA ASN A 6 -45.31 -18.43 -39.77
C ASN A 6 -44.26 -17.43 -39.24
N VAL A 7 -44.77 -16.47 -38.48
CA VAL A 7 -44.03 -15.40 -37.83
C VAL A 7 -43.45 -15.97 -36.55
N MET A 8 -42.12 -16.09 -36.49
CA MET A 8 -41.40 -16.42 -35.26
C MET A 8 -40.98 -15.09 -34.61
N GLN A 9 -41.64 -14.71 -33.52
CA GLN A 9 -41.23 -13.57 -32.71
C GLN A 9 -39.89 -13.86 -32.02
N PRO A 10 -38.98 -12.89 -31.89
CA PRO A 10 -37.76 -13.07 -31.12
C PRO A 10 -38.08 -13.09 -29.63
N ASN A 11 -37.47 -14.05 -28.96
CA ASN A 11 -37.54 -14.33 -27.52
C ASN A 11 -36.92 -13.14 -26.74
N PRO A 12 -37.61 -12.50 -25.78
CA PRO A 12 -37.00 -11.47 -24.95
C PRO A 12 -36.11 -12.14 -23.91
N ARG A 13 -34.83 -12.34 -24.25
CA ARG A 13 -33.82 -12.57 -23.22
C ARG A 13 -33.68 -11.27 -22.43
N THR A 14 -34.11 -11.38 -21.18
CA THR A 14 -33.76 -10.55 -20.04
C THR A 14 -32.39 -9.91 -20.20
N LEU A 15 -32.38 -8.61 -20.53
CA LEU A 15 -31.28 -7.72 -20.16
C LEU A 15 -31.30 -7.64 -18.63
N ARG A 16 -30.57 -8.54 -17.97
CA ARG A 16 -29.93 -8.17 -16.71
C ARG A 16 -28.64 -7.49 -17.14
N GLY A 17 -28.69 -6.16 -17.21
CA GLY A 17 -27.47 -5.36 -17.15
C GLY A 17 -26.82 -5.66 -15.82
N VAL A 18 -25.83 -6.55 -15.84
CA VAL A 18 -24.81 -6.56 -14.81
C VAL A 18 -23.95 -5.36 -15.19
N VAL A 19 -24.15 -4.26 -14.48
CA VAL A 19 -23.17 -3.19 -14.43
C VAL A 19 -22.01 -3.82 -13.67
N PHE A 20 -21.06 -4.42 -14.39
CA PHE A 20 -19.75 -4.71 -13.84
C PHE A 20 -19.14 -3.34 -13.55
N PHE A 21 -19.19 -2.93 -12.29
CA PHE A 21 -18.15 -2.05 -11.78
C PHE A 21 -16.88 -2.89 -11.88
N GLY A 22 -16.08 -2.63 -12.93
CA GLY A 22 -14.70 -3.06 -12.91
C GLY A 22 -14.07 -2.37 -11.72
N LEU A 23 -13.91 -3.13 -10.63
CA LEU A 23 -12.99 -2.78 -9.56
C LEU A 23 -11.63 -2.76 -10.26
N ILE A 24 -11.05 -1.58 -10.35
CA ILE A 24 -9.71 -1.39 -10.88
C ILE A 24 -8.80 -2.08 -9.86
N ALA A 25 -8.26 -3.25 -10.22
CA ALA A 25 -7.16 -3.85 -9.50
C ALA A 25 -5.96 -2.90 -9.66
N MET A 26 -5.75 -2.08 -8.64
CA MET A 26 -4.47 -1.48 -8.30
C MET A 26 -4.16 -2.10 -6.96
N LEU A 27 -3.43 -3.20 -6.94
CA LEU A 27 -2.88 -3.74 -5.70
C LEU A 27 -1.35 -3.64 -5.76
N ALA A 28 -0.85 -2.46 -5.39
CA ALA A 28 0.01 -2.44 -4.23
C ALA A 28 -0.94 -2.49 -3.03
N PHE A 29 -1.09 -3.69 -2.46
CA PHE A 29 -2.29 -4.14 -1.73
C PHE A 29 -2.91 -3.12 -0.75
N GLY A 30 -4.13 -2.66 -1.09
CA GLY A 30 -5.00 -1.76 -0.30
C GLY A 30 -6.42 -2.31 -0.20
N CYS A 31 -6.84 -2.78 0.99
CA CYS A 31 -8.19 -3.32 1.24
C CYS A 31 -9.28 -2.23 1.21
N SER A 32 -10.41 -2.54 0.56
CA SER A 32 -11.68 -1.83 0.70
C SER A 32 -12.50 -2.45 1.85
N GLU A 33 -12.70 -1.72 2.96
CA GLU A 33 -13.72 -2.10 3.94
C GLU A 33 -14.96 -1.19 3.87
N SER A 34 -16.11 -1.85 3.70
CA SER A 34 -17.45 -1.30 3.80
C SER A 34 -17.80 -0.83 5.22
N ASN A 35 -18.21 0.42 5.37
CA ASN A 35 -18.70 0.99 6.62
C ASN A 35 -20.14 0.49 6.94
N PRO A 36 -20.46 0.07 8.18
CA PRO A 36 -21.84 -0.14 8.59
C PRO A 36 -22.52 1.21 8.95
N ASP A 37 -23.78 1.33 8.56
CA ASP A 37 -24.66 2.49 8.75
C ASP A 37 -24.66 3.04 10.19
N ILE A 38 -24.39 4.35 10.33
CA ILE A 38 -24.75 5.13 11.53
C ILE A 38 -25.94 6.02 11.16
N ASP A 39 -27.14 5.55 11.49
CA ASP A 39 -28.31 6.40 11.65
C ASP A 39 -28.16 7.22 12.94
N GLY A 40 -28.16 8.54 12.81
CA GLY A 40 -28.08 9.47 13.93
C GLY A 40 -28.78 10.79 13.64
N ASP A 41 -30.12 10.78 13.73
CA ASP A 41 -30.97 11.96 13.78
C ASP A 41 -31.31 12.24 15.26
N SER A 42 -30.91 13.38 15.81
CA SER A 42 -31.83 14.34 16.45
C SER A 42 -31.11 15.40 17.33
N ASP A 43 -31.30 16.65 16.92
CA ASP A 43 -31.56 17.91 17.66
C ASP A 43 -31.53 17.97 19.20
N GLY A 44 -30.99 19.09 19.70
CA GLY A 44 -31.18 19.56 21.09
C GLY A 44 -30.33 20.78 21.48
N GLU A 45 -30.85 21.98 21.23
CA GLU A 45 -30.38 23.27 21.79
C GLU A 45 -30.41 23.30 23.33
N THR A 46 -29.57 24.12 23.97
CA THR A 46 -30.00 25.21 24.90
C THR A 46 -28.84 26.00 25.50
N ASP A 47 -29.12 27.30 25.69
CA ASP A 47 -28.30 28.41 26.18
C ASP A 47 -28.01 28.42 27.70
N GLY A 48 -27.06 29.29 28.08
CA GLY A 48 -26.95 29.94 29.40
C GLY A 48 -25.59 29.73 30.05
N ASP A 49 -24.95 30.67 30.75
CA ASP A 49 -25.34 32.00 31.21
C ASP A 49 -24.05 32.72 31.67
N MET A 50 -24.06 34.04 31.65
CA MET A 50 -22.97 34.92 32.09
C MET A 50 -22.92 35.01 33.62
N VAL A 51 -21.72 35.15 34.21
CA VAL A 51 -21.56 35.85 35.49
C VAL A 51 -20.24 36.64 35.52
N ASP A 52 -20.39 37.95 35.65
CA ASP A 52 -19.36 38.95 35.96
C ASP A 52 -18.84 38.85 37.40
N GLY A 53 -17.58 39.25 37.61
CA GLY A 53 -16.98 39.37 38.94
C GLY A 53 -15.78 40.32 38.95
N ASP A 54 -16.07 41.62 39.06
CA ASP A 54 -15.11 42.67 39.38
C ASP A 54 -14.57 42.55 40.82
N ALA A 55 -13.27 42.76 41.00
CA ALA A 55 -12.68 43.16 42.28
C ALA A 55 -11.43 44.02 42.07
N ASP A 56 -11.53 45.26 42.55
CA ASP A 56 -10.48 46.30 42.61
C ASP A 56 -9.29 45.93 43.50
N GLY A 57 -8.10 46.43 43.15
CA GLY A 57 -6.91 46.43 43.99
C GLY A 57 -5.78 47.31 43.42
N ASP A 58 -5.69 48.54 43.94
CA ASP A 58 -4.69 49.57 43.60
C ASP A 58 -3.24 49.22 43.99
N ALA A 59 -2.33 49.48 43.04
CA ALA A 59 -0.95 50.03 43.09
C ALA A 59 0.11 49.48 44.07
N LEU A 60 1.30 49.15 43.53
CA LEU A 60 2.60 49.82 43.80
C LEU A 60 3.73 49.24 42.89
N ASP A 61 4.24 50.12 42.01
CA ASP A 61 5.58 50.34 41.44
C ASP A 61 6.68 49.25 41.26
N GLU A 62 7.35 49.41 40.10
CA GLU A 62 8.77 49.18 39.73
C GLU A 62 9.22 47.89 39.00
N ASP A 63 9.54 48.12 37.71
CA ASP A 63 10.65 47.61 36.89
C ASP A 63 10.90 46.10 36.73
N GLY A 64 10.78 45.61 35.49
CA GLY A 64 11.42 44.37 35.06
C GLY A 64 10.83 43.73 33.81
N ASP A 65 11.47 44.01 32.68
CA ASP A 65 11.63 43.14 31.50
C ASP A 65 10.38 42.43 30.93
N THR A 66 9.92 42.92 29.78
CA THR A 66 8.98 42.23 28.89
C THR A 66 9.67 41.00 28.29
N GLU A 67 9.50 39.84 28.92
CA GLU A 67 9.62 38.56 28.22
C GLU A 67 8.40 38.42 27.31
N ASN A 68 8.65 38.69 26.03
CA ASN A 68 7.74 38.36 24.95
C ASN A 68 7.80 36.84 24.76
N ASP A 69 7.01 36.10 25.53
CA ASP A 69 6.61 34.73 25.22
C ASP A 69 5.71 34.80 23.98
N SER A 70 6.35 34.92 22.82
CA SER A 70 5.75 34.47 21.58
C SER A 70 5.78 32.95 21.65
N ASP A 71 4.62 32.37 21.97
CA ASP A 71 4.30 31.00 21.59
C ASP A 71 4.48 30.90 20.07
N GLU A 72 5.71 30.57 19.65
CA GLU A 72 5.95 30.02 18.32
C GLU A 72 5.19 28.70 18.29
N GLU A 73 4.02 28.71 17.67
CA GLU A 73 3.43 27.52 17.07
C GLU A 73 4.55 26.89 16.22
N ILE A 74 5.20 25.87 16.78
CA ILE A 74 6.15 25.06 16.03
C ILE A 74 5.27 24.33 15.03
N ASP A 75 5.23 24.83 13.80
CA ASP A 75 4.85 24.06 12.63
C ASP A 75 5.79 22.85 12.60
N VAL A 76 5.34 21.73 13.18
CA VAL A 76 6.06 20.47 13.07
C VAL A 76 5.97 20.09 11.60
N ASP A 77 7.08 20.31 10.89
CA ASP A 77 7.23 19.98 9.48
C ASP A 77 6.99 18.46 9.33
N GLU A 78 5.76 18.05 8.98
CA GLU A 78 5.37 16.64 8.80
C GLU A 78 6.25 15.92 7.75
N GLU A 79 6.98 16.67 6.93
CA GLU A 79 7.91 16.17 5.90
C GLU A 79 9.34 15.91 6.43
N ALA A 80 9.70 16.36 7.64
CA ALA A 80 11.05 16.16 8.19
C ALA A 80 11.33 14.72 8.67
N ASP A 81 10.28 13.91 8.86
CA ASP A 81 10.37 12.53 9.38
C ASP A 81 10.23 11.45 8.29
N GLU A 82 10.16 11.83 7.00
CA GLU A 82 10.11 10.87 5.88
C GLU A 82 11.51 10.52 5.34
N LEU A 83 11.80 9.24 5.22
CA LEU A 83 13.04 8.73 4.63
C LEU A 83 13.12 9.11 3.15
N SER A 84 14.21 9.79 2.79
CA SER A 84 14.42 10.25 1.41
C SER A 84 14.60 9.11 0.42
N ILE A 85 13.82 9.14 -0.67
CA ILE A 85 13.98 8.24 -1.83
C ILE A 85 15.28 8.47 -2.62
N ALA A 86 16.09 9.48 -2.29
CA ALA A 86 17.34 9.77 -2.99
C ALA A 86 18.34 8.60 -2.94
N VAL A 87 18.24 7.71 -1.94
CA VAL A 87 19.03 6.48 -1.87
C VAL A 87 18.71 5.51 -3.04
N CYS A 88 17.54 5.63 -3.64
CA CYS A 88 17.08 4.85 -4.78
C CYS A 88 17.29 5.55 -6.13
N ASP A 89 17.82 6.77 -6.16
CA ASP A 89 18.18 7.44 -7.42
C ASP A 89 19.08 6.52 -8.27
N PRO A 90 18.81 6.34 -9.59
CA PRO A 90 19.62 5.47 -10.45
C PRO A 90 21.13 5.76 -10.44
N GLY A 91 21.52 7.01 -10.13
CA GLY A 91 22.91 7.44 -9.98
C GLY A 91 23.53 7.19 -8.59
N ALA A 92 22.76 6.78 -7.58
CA ALA A 92 23.21 6.53 -6.21
C ALA A 92 23.86 5.14 -6.01
N GLY A 93 23.94 4.34 -7.08
CA GLY A 93 24.53 3.00 -7.05
C GLY A 93 26.04 2.95 -6.72
N PRO A 94 26.66 1.76 -6.81
CA PRO A 94 26.14 0.58 -7.50
C PRO A 94 25.04 -0.14 -6.71
N PHE A 95 23.97 -0.52 -7.40
CA PHE A 95 22.91 -1.37 -6.85
C PHE A 95 23.28 -2.85 -6.95
N SER A 96 22.71 -3.66 -6.07
CA SER A 96 22.95 -5.10 -5.96
C SER A 96 21.71 -5.91 -6.32
N LEU A 97 21.92 -7.02 -7.05
CA LEU A 97 20.94 -8.09 -7.25
C LEU A 97 20.96 -9.14 -6.14
N THR A 98 21.96 -9.08 -5.24
CA THR A 98 21.91 -9.79 -3.97
C THR A 98 21.15 -8.89 -3.01
N ILE A 99 19.88 -9.24 -2.80
CA ILE A 99 18.95 -8.50 -1.94
C ILE A 99 18.80 -9.33 -0.67
N ASP A 100 19.55 -8.97 0.37
CA ASP A 100 19.69 -9.67 1.65
C ASP A 100 19.17 -8.85 2.84
N ASN A 101 18.35 -7.83 2.57
CA ASN A 101 17.64 -7.08 3.60
C ASN A 101 16.91 -8.03 4.56
N PRO A 102 17.06 -7.88 5.89
CA PRO A 102 16.52 -8.84 6.86
C PRO A 102 15.01 -9.05 6.79
N TYR A 103 14.24 -8.04 6.37
CA TYR A 103 12.77 -8.12 6.33
C TYR A 103 12.22 -8.24 4.90
N PHE A 104 13.05 -8.08 3.88
CA PHE A 104 12.66 -8.28 2.48
C PHE A 104 13.77 -8.99 1.67
N PRO A 105 14.20 -10.20 2.07
CA PRO A 105 15.25 -10.91 1.35
C PRO A 105 14.69 -11.52 0.07
N LEU A 106 15.40 -11.39 -1.06
CA LEU A 106 14.98 -11.92 -2.36
C LEU A 106 16.05 -12.84 -3.01
N PRO A 107 16.39 -13.99 -2.38
CA PRO A 107 17.17 -15.01 -3.05
C PRO A 107 16.36 -15.65 -4.18
N VAL A 108 17.02 -15.89 -5.31
CA VAL A 108 16.43 -16.59 -6.47
C VAL A 108 15.81 -17.92 -6.04
N GLY A 109 14.59 -18.17 -6.51
CA GLY A 109 13.83 -19.38 -6.21
C GLY A 109 13.05 -19.32 -4.89
N LYS A 110 13.09 -18.21 -4.15
CA LYS A 110 12.14 -17.96 -3.05
C LYS A 110 10.72 -17.96 -3.62
N HIS A 111 9.84 -18.68 -2.93
CA HIS A 111 8.41 -18.76 -3.24
C HIS A 111 7.63 -18.62 -1.95
N LEU A 112 6.71 -17.65 -1.89
CA LEU A 112 5.79 -17.49 -0.77
C LEU A 112 4.37 -17.66 -1.28
N VAL A 113 3.51 -18.21 -0.44
CA VAL A 113 2.07 -18.31 -0.72
C VAL A 113 1.32 -17.69 0.45
N LEU A 114 0.54 -16.65 0.16
CA LEU A 114 -0.38 -16.04 1.09
C LEU A 114 -1.82 -16.37 0.65
N GLU A 115 -2.69 -16.63 1.61
CA GLU A 115 -4.10 -16.96 1.35
C GLU A 115 -4.97 -16.50 2.52
N GLY A 116 -6.19 -16.05 2.21
CA GLY A 116 -7.13 -15.55 3.21
C GLY A 116 -8.48 -15.21 2.59
N ASN A 117 -9.43 -14.77 3.41
CA ASN A 117 -10.74 -14.36 2.90
C ASN A 117 -10.94 -12.87 3.10
N GLU A 118 -11.28 -12.16 2.03
CA GLU A 118 -11.83 -10.82 2.11
C GLU A 118 -13.36 -10.93 1.99
N GLY A 119 -14.06 -10.76 3.11
CA GLY A 119 -15.49 -11.06 3.18
C GLY A 119 -15.80 -12.53 2.87
N ALA A 120 -16.41 -12.77 1.70
CA ALA A 120 -16.76 -14.11 1.23
C ALA A 120 -15.85 -14.63 0.09
N THR A 121 -14.92 -13.80 -0.38
CA THR A 121 -14.01 -14.11 -1.49
C THR A 121 -12.72 -14.69 -0.95
N LEU A 122 -12.29 -15.82 -1.49
CA LEU A 122 -10.97 -16.39 -1.18
C LEU A 122 -9.92 -15.69 -2.05
N LEU A 123 -8.99 -14.98 -1.40
CA LEU A 123 -7.83 -14.36 -2.04
C LEU A 123 -6.60 -15.23 -1.83
N ARG A 124 -5.77 -15.31 -2.87
CA ARG A 124 -4.49 -16.03 -2.83
C ARG A 124 -3.46 -15.34 -3.71
N VAL A 125 -2.27 -15.16 -3.15
CA VAL A 125 -1.12 -14.56 -3.84
C VAL A 125 0.06 -15.52 -3.79
N GLU A 126 0.67 -15.77 -4.95
CA GLU A 126 1.92 -16.50 -5.06
C GLU A 126 3.05 -15.55 -5.47
N PHE A 127 4.01 -15.37 -4.56
CA PHE A 127 5.17 -14.49 -4.72
C PHE A 127 6.39 -15.31 -5.12
N SER A 128 7.02 -15.00 -6.25
CA SER A 128 8.13 -15.77 -6.82
C SER A 128 9.33 -14.90 -7.18
N VAL A 129 10.48 -15.14 -6.55
CA VAL A 129 11.73 -14.47 -6.94
C VAL A 129 12.38 -15.23 -8.10
N LEU A 130 12.29 -14.66 -9.30
CA LEU A 130 12.73 -15.33 -10.53
C LEU A 130 14.25 -15.24 -10.72
N ASP A 131 14.84 -16.18 -11.47
CA ASP A 131 16.23 -16.04 -11.97
C ASP A 131 16.30 -15.12 -13.20
N GLU A 132 15.57 -14.01 -13.14
CA GLU A 132 15.41 -13.05 -14.23
C GLU A 132 15.72 -11.64 -13.72
N THR A 133 16.15 -10.80 -14.66
CA THR A 133 16.51 -9.41 -14.39
C THR A 133 15.94 -8.49 -15.46
N GLU A 134 15.60 -7.27 -15.09
CA GLU A 134 15.15 -6.22 -16.01
C GLU A 134 16.02 -4.97 -15.85
N ILE A 135 16.12 -4.13 -16.89
CA ILE A 135 16.79 -2.84 -16.77
C ILE A 135 15.72 -1.76 -16.69
N VAL A 136 15.64 -1.07 -15.54
CA VAL A 136 14.72 0.04 -15.30
C VAL A 136 15.51 1.27 -14.90
N ALA A 137 15.27 2.42 -15.56
CA ALA A 137 16.04 3.64 -15.36
C ALA A 137 17.58 3.48 -15.45
N GLY A 138 18.08 2.46 -16.17
CA GLY A 138 19.51 2.15 -16.27
C GLY A 138 20.09 1.30 -15.14
N VAL A 139 19.27 0.90 -14.16
CA VAL A 139 19.64 -0.03 -13.07
C VAL A 139 19.19 -1.44 -13.45
N THR A 140 20.05 -2.43 -13.26
CA THR A 140 19.66 -3.85 -13.37
C THR A 140 18.95 -4.27 -12.08
N THR A 141 17.70 -4.72 -12.21
CA THR A 141 16.82 -5.11 -11.10
C THR A 141 16.53 -6.61 -11.13
N ARG A 142 16.21 -7.18 -9.97
CA ARG A 142 15.66 -8.53 -9.81
C ARG A 142 14.17 -8.48 -10.14
N VAL A 143 13.71 -9.45 -10.93
CA VAL A 143 12.27 -9.62 -11.17
C VAL A 143 11.67 -10.52 -10.10
N VAL A 144 10.60 -10.03 -9.49
CA VAL A 144 9.68 -10.79 -8.65
C VAL A 144 8.35 -10.88 -9.39
N GLU A 145 7.82 -12.08 -9.56
CA GLU A 145 6.48 -12.28 -10.12
C GLU A 145 5.49 -12.53 -8.99
N GLU A 146 4.39 -11.81 -8.98
CA GLU A 146 3.23 -12.10 -8.13
C GLU A 146 2.07 -12.56 -9.00
N ARG A 147 1.36 -13.59 -8.55
CA ARG A 147 0.17 -14.13 -9.22
C ARG A 147 -0.97 -14.11 -8.23
N GLU A 148 -2.01 -13.36 -8.55
CA GLU A 148 -3.17 -13.22 -7.69
C GLU A 148 -4.38 -13.96 -8.24
N THR A 149 -5.08 -14.68 -7.36
CA THR A 149 -6.31 -15.37 -7.70
C THR A 149 -7.42 -15.05 -6.70
N GLU A 150 -8.63 -14.85 -7.23
CA GLU A 150 -9.88 -14.76 -6.46
C GLU A 150 -10.72 -16.01 -6.73
N ASP A 151 -11.14 -16.71 -5.67
CA ASP A 151 -11.91 -17.95 -5.77
C ASP A 151 -11.31 -18.99 -6.74
N GLY A 152 -9.98 -18.95 -6.91
CA GLY A 152 -9.21 -19.80 -7.80
C GLY A 152 -9.15 -19.36 -9.27
N GLU A 153 -9.76 -18.22 -9.62
CA GLU A 153 -9.62 -17.56 -10.92
C GLU A 153 -8.45 -16.56 -10.89
N LEU A 154 -7.59 -16.58 -11.91
CA LEU A 154 -6.48 -15.63 -12.04
C LEU A 154 -7.04 -14.25 -12.37
N ILE A 155 -6.72 -13.26 -11.53
CA ILE A 155 -7.13 -11.87 -11.72
C ILE A 155 -5.96 -10.95 -12.08
N GLU A 156 -4.73 -11.29 -11.68
CA GLU A 156 -3.57 -10.45 -11.96
C GLU A 156 -2.28 -11.27 -12.02
N ILE A 157 -1.36 -10.84 -12.89
CA ILE A 157 0.07 -11.16 -12.77
C ILE A 157 0.85 -9.85 -12.82
N SER A 158 1.63 -9.57 -11.78
CA SER A 158 2.57 -8.46 -11.75
C SER A 158 4.01 -8.94 -11.77
N ARG A 159 4.88 -8.14 -12.37
CA ARG A 159 6.33 -8.35 -12.45
C ARG A 159 7.04 -7.12 -11.92
N ASN A 160 7.50 -7.25 -10.68
CA ASN A 160 8.03 -6.19 -9.84
C ASN A 160 9.56 -6.13 -9.92
N TYR A 161 10.11 -4.91 -9.97
CA TYR A 161 11.53 -4.66 -10.24
C TYR A 161 12.26 -4.10 -9.01
N PHE A 162 13.05 -4.93 -8.34
CA PHE A 162 13.76 -4.53 -7.11
C PHE A 162 15.28 -4.52 -7.26
N ALA A 163 15.95 -3.63 -6.54
CA ALA A 163 17.40 -3.69 -6.35
C ALA A 163 17.79 -3.16 -4.96
N GLN A 164 18.87 -3.67 -4.37
CA GLN A 164 19.34 -3.19 -3.08
C GLN A 164 20.40 -2.11 -3.25
N ALA A 165 20.19 -0.96 -2.61
CA ALA A 165 21.13 0.14 -2.56
C ALA A 165 22.35 -0.19 -1.67
N PRO A 166 23.47 0.56 -1.78
CA PRO A 166 24.69 0.30 -1.02
C PRO A 166 24.52 0.29 0.52
N ASP A 167 23.52 1.00 1.05
CA ASP A 167 23.25 1.07 2.48
C ASP A 167 22.42 -0.11 3.01
N GLY A 168 21.85 -0.93 2.13
CA GLY A 168 20.95 -2.04 2.47
C GLY A 168 19.47 -1.78 2.23
N THR A 169 19.10 -0.57 1.78
CA THR A 169 17.72 -0.21 1.45
C THR A 169 17.30 -0.95 0.18
N VAL A 170 16.12 -1.58 0.19
CA VAL A 170 15.56 -2.22 -1.00
C VAL A 170 14.72 -1.19 -1.74
N CYS A 171 15.13 -0.90 -2.97
CA CYS A 171 14.50 0.05 -3.85
C CYS A 171 13.55 -0.65 -4.82
N TYR A 172 12.40 -0.02 -5.06
CA TYR A 172 11.37 -0.49 -5.97
C TYR A 172 11.32 0.42 -7.20
N PHE A 173 11.62 -0.15 -8.36
CA PHE A 173 11.76 0.59 -9.62
C PHE A 173 10.50 0.55 -10.48
N GLY A 174 9.45 -0.13 -10.02
CA GLY A 174 8.16 -0.25 -10.67
C GLY A 174 7.82 -1.67 -11.06
N GLU A 175 6.79 -1.80 -11.90
CA GLU A 175 6.13 -3.05 -12.22
C GLU A 175 5.55 -3.07 -13.63
N ALA A 176 5.42 -4.27 -14.17
CA ALA A 176 4.52 -4.54 -15.28
C ALA A 176 3.37 -5.40 -14.78
N VAL A 177 2.15 -5.03 -15.11
CA VAL A 177 0.92 -5.68 -14.64
C VAL A 177 0.10 -6.16 -15.83
N ASP A 178 -0.43 -7.37 -15.73
CA ASP A 178 -1.45 -7.91 -16.62
C ASP A 178 -2.70 -8.26 -15.79
N ASP A 179 -3.80 -7.55 -16.03
CA ASP A 179 -5.11 -7.82 -15.40
C ASP A 179 -5.85 -8.88 -16.22
N TYR A 180 -6.50 -9.83 -15.55
CA TYR A 180 -7.20 -10.96 -16.17
C TYR A 180 -8.70 -10.97 -15.85
N ASP A 181 -9.52 -11.30 -16.85
CA ASP A 181 -10.93 -11.68 -16.70
C ASP A 181 -11.22 -12.86 -17.64
N GLY A 182 -11.72 -13.97 -17.10
CA GLY A 182 -12.00 -15.18 -17.90
C GLY A 182 -10.77 -15.77 -18.60
N GLY A 183 -9.56 -15.48 -18.09
CA GLY A 183 -8.28 -15.93 -18.63
C GLY A 183 -7.75 -15.12 -19.82
N GLU A 184 -8.36 -13.98 -20.13
CA GLU A 184 -7.88 -13.02 -21.13
C GLU A 184 -7.32 -11.77 -20.45
N ILE A 185 -6.26 -11.18 -21.00
CA ILE A 185 -5.73 -9.91 -20.51
C ILE A 185 -6.70 -8.79 -20.87
N VAL A 186 -7.17 -8.06 -19.87
CA VAL A 186 -8.13 -6.96 -20.00
C VAL A 186 -7.56 -5.59 -19.68
N GLY A 187 -6.39 -5.55 -19.04
CA GLY A 187 -5.78 -4.32 -18.58
C GLY A 187 -4.31 -4.48 -18.18
N HIS A 188 -3.73 -3.32 -17.85
CA HIS A 188 -2.40 -3.17 -17.27
C HIS A 188 -2.48 -2.09 -16.19
N GLY A 189 -3.53 -2.13 -15.37
CA GLY A 189 -3.74 -1.20 -14.26
C GLY A 189 -2.53 -1.18 -13.33
N GLY A 190 -2.24 -0.04 -12.70
CA GLY A 190 -1.08 0.08 -11.80
C GLY A 190 0.29 0.10 -12.47
N ALA A 191 0.49 -0.47 -13.66
CA ALA A 191 1.82 -0.60 -14.27
C ALA A 191 2.58 0.74 -14.39
N TRP A 192 3.76 0.80 -13.77
CA TRP A 192 4.62 1.98 -13.77
C TRP A 192 6.11 1.61 -13.80
N ARG A 193 6.95 2.49 -14.34
CA ARG A 193 8.40 2.27 -14.42
C ARG A 193 9.15 3.55 -14.07
N ALA A 194 10.13 3.45 -13.18
CA ALA A 194 11.00 4.56 -12.84
C ALA A 194 11.72 5.11 -14.10
N GLY A 195 11.84 6.43 -14.19
CA GLY A 195 12.45 7.12 -15.33
C GLY A 195 11.52 7.36 -16.52
N GLU A 196 10.27 6.88 -16.45
CA GLU A 196 9.21 7.13 -17.44
C GLU A 196 8.19 8.11 -16.85
N ASP A 197 7.69 9.05 -17.65
CA ASP A 197 6.57 9.96 -17.29
C ASP A 197 6.65 10.69 -15.93
N GLY A 198 7.89 10.89 -15.42
CA GLY A 198 8.13 11.54 -14.14
C GLY A 198 8.16 10.59 -12.93
N ASN A 199 7.96 9.29 -13.15
CA ASN A 199 8.03 8.25 -12.14
C ASN A 199 9.44 8.13 -11.57
N GLN A 200 9.52 7.91 -10.26
CA GLN A 200 10.77 7.75 -9.53
C GLN A 200 10.76 6.42 -8.78
N PRO A 201 11.94 5.81 -8.56
CA PRO A 201 12.01 4.63 -7.71
C PRO A 201 11.74 5.00 -6.26
N GLY A 202 10.97 4.17 -5.57
CA GLY A 202 10.70 4.29 -4.14
C GLY A 202 11.47 3.28 -3.30
N ILE A 203 11.11 3.19 -2.03
CA ILE A 203 11.70 2.30 -1.04
C ILE A 203 10.66 1.26 -0.64
N ILE A 204 10.88 -0.03 -0.93
CA ILE A 204 9.98 -1.10 -0.44
C ILE A 204 10.32 -1.51 0.99
N MET A 205 11.61 -1.43 1.37
CA MET A 205 12.06 -1.77 2.72
C MET A 205 13.33 -1.00 3.08
N PRO A 206 13.33 -0.17 4.15
CA PRO A 206 14.52 0.51 4.62
C PRO A 206 15.65 -0.44 5.06
N ALA A 207 16.91 0.00 4.98
CA ALA A 207 18.07 -0.76 5.46
C ALA A 207 18.03 -1.09 6.95
N ALA A 208 17.57 -0.13 7.76
CA ALA A 208 17.49 -0.21 9.21
C ALA A 208 16.11 0.28 9.67
N PRO A 209 15.06 -0.55 9.51
CA PRO A 209 13.71 -0.18 9.89
C PRO A 209 13.63 0.21 11.38
N THR A 210 12.92 1.29 11.66
CA THR A 210 12.63 1.75 13.03
C THR A 210 11.18 2.20 13.08
N VAL A 211 10.50 1.95 14.20
CA VAL A 211 9.12 2.41 14.42
C VAL A 211 9.02 3.92 14.26
N GLY A 212 7.99 4.38 13.54
CA GLY A 212 7.74 5.77 13.18
C GLY A 212 8.35 6.21 11.85
N MET A 213 9.24 5.40 11.25
CA MET A 213 9.84 5.73 9.96
C MET A 213 8.79 5.65 8.84
N ARG A 214 8.68 6.75 8.09
CA ARG A 214 7.81 6.90 6.92
C ARG A 214 8.64 6.90 5.64
N TYR A 215 8.09 6.41 4.55
CA TYR A 215 8.76 6.40 3.24
C TYR A 215 7.75 6.24 2.11
N LYS A 216 8.14 6.67 0.90
CA LYS A 216 7.37 6.42 -0.33
C LYS A 216 7.82 5.09 -0.94
N GLN A 217 6.88 4.17 -1.09
CA GLN A 217 7.10 2.89 -1.76
C GLN A 217 7.03 3.07 -3.27
N GLU A 218 6.10 3.90 -3.72
CA GLU A 218 5.86 4.19 -5.12
C GLU A 218 5.78 5.70 -5.36
N VAL A 219 6.32 6.13 -6.49
CA VAL A 219 6.34 7.54 -6.87
C VAL A 219 6.01 7.64 -8.36
N ALA A 220 4.77 7.31 -8.71
CA ALA A 220 4.22 7.37 -10.06
C ALA A 220 2.91 8.19 -10.06
N PRO A 221 2.97 9.53 -10.24
CA PRO A 221 1.84 10.42 -10.04
C PRO A 221 0.57 10.02 -10.82
N GLY A 222 -0.54 9.82 -10.10
CA GLY A 222 -1.82 9.40 -10.68
C GLY A 222 -1.88 7.94 -11.17
N VAL A 223 -0.84 7.15 -10.92
CA VAL A 223 -0.77 5.73 -11.24
C VAL A 223 -0.58 4.90 -9.97
N ALA A 224 0.47 5.18 -9.19
CA ALA A 224 0.85 4.42 -8.00
C ALA A 224 1.65 5.34 -7.04
N GLU A 225 1.14 5.58 -5.84
CA GLU A 225 1.67 6.63 -4.93
C GLU A 225 1.71 6.17 -3.47
N ASP A 226 1.96 4.89 -3.26
CA ASP A 226 1.91 4.27 -1.95
C ASP A 226 3.03 4.71 -1.01
N ARG A 227 2.67 4.83 0.27
CA ARG A 227 3.52 5.25 1.37
C ARG A 227 3.44 4.24 2.50
N GLY A 228 4.60 3.86 3.03
CA GLY A 228 4.73 2.96 4.16
C GLY A 228 5.10 3.71 5.43
N GLU A 229 4.49 3.32 6.54
CA GLU A 229 4.91 3.69 7.90
C GLU A 229 5.19 2.43 8.71
N ILE A 230 6.38 2.31 9.29
CA ILE A 230 6.69 1.22 10.22
C ILE A 230 6.01 1.52 11.55
N VAL A 231 4.93 0.81 11.86
CA VAL A 231 4.12 1.06 13.07
C VAL A 231 4.48 0.17 14.24
N GLN A 232 5.06 -1.01 13.99
CA GLN A 232 5.40 -1.96 15.04
C GLN A 232 6.55 -2.88 14.62
N MET A 233 7.35 -3.35 15.60
CA MET A 233 8.42 -4.32 15.38
C MET A 233 8.60 -5.24 16.60
N GLY A 234 8.95 -6.50 16.35
CA GLY A 234 9.33 -7.47 17.39
C GLY A 234 8.16 -8.14 18.13
N GLU A 235 6.96 -8.12 17.55
CA GLU A 235 5.81 -8.85 18.10
C GLU A 235 5.72 -10.28 17.58
N SER A 236 5.13 -11.15 18.38
CA SER A 236 4.72 -12.48 17.93
C SER A 236 3.57 -12.39 16.92
N LEU A 237 3.78 -12.88 15.71
CA LEU A 237 2.76 -13.15 14.71
C LEU A 237 2.48 -14.65 14.63
N THR A 238 1.20 -15.04 14.64
CA THR A 238 0.79 -16.42 14.32
C THR A 238 -0.06 -16.40 13.05
N VAL A 239 0.39 -17.15 12.05
CA VAL A 239 -0.26 -17.36 10.74
C VAL A 239 -0.30 -18.87 10.45
N PRO A 240 -1.01 -19.35 9.41
CA PRO A 240 -1.07 -20.78 9.10
C PRO A 240 0.31 -21.43 8.90
N ALA A 241 1.30 -20.70 8.38
CA ALA A 241 2.68 -21.18 8.22
C ALA A 241 3.46 -21.36 9.55
N GLY A 242 2.99 -20.78 10.66
CA GLY A 242 3.63 -20.91 11.98
C GLY A 242 3.53 -19.67 12.87
N THR A 243 4.31 -19.67 13.95
CA THR A 243 4.46 -18.52 14.87
C THR A 243 5.88 -17.95 14.74
N PHE A 244 5.97 -16.63 14.63
CA PHE A 244 7.21 -15.88 14.39
C PHE A 244 7.32 -14.69 15.34
N GLU A 245 8.50 -14.43 15.90
CA GLU A 245 8.71 -13.38 16.92
C GLU A 245 9.40 -12.12 16.36
N ASP A 246 10.18 -12.27 15.27
CA ASP A 246 10.93 -11.18 14.65
C ASP A 246 10.14 -10.56 13.49
N THR A 247 9.11 -9.80 13.83
CA THR A 247 8.19 -9.17 12.86
C THR A 247 8.43 -7.67 12.69
N LEU A 248 7.96 -7.14 11.58
CA LEU A 248 7.91 -5.71 11.25
C LEU A 248 6.56 -5.44 10.59
N GLU A 249 5.76 -4.56 11.17
CA GLU A 249 4.47 -4.16 10.64
C GLU A 249 4.58 -2.80 9.95
N VAL A 250 4.07 -2.75 8.72
CA VAL A 250 3.93 -1.54 7.90
C VAL A 250 2.45 -1.25 7.74
N ARG A 251 2.07 -0.01 8.05
CA ARG A 251 0.80 0.56 7.63
C ARG A 251 1.03 1.28 6.31
N GLU A 252 0.25 0.95 5.29
CA GLU A 252 0.37 1.57 3.98
C GLU A 252 -0.82 2.49 3.71
N THR A 253 -0.57 3.56 2.97
CA THR A 253 -1.57 4.56 2.58
C THR A 253 -1.25 5.07 1.18
N SER A 254 -2.26 5.53 0.46
CA SER A 254 -2.11 6.15 -0.85
C SER A 254 -2.91 7.45 -0.90
N PRO A 255 -2.44 8.53 -1.56
CA PRO A 255 -3.29 9.68 -1.87
C PRO A 255 -4.36 9.35 -2.92
N LEU A 256 -4.23 8.21 -3.62
CA LEU A 256 -5.16 7.77 -4.66
C LEU A 256 -6.36 6.99 -4.11
N ASP A 257 -6.28 6.51 -2.86
CA ASP A 257 -7.32 5.73 -2.21
C ASP A 257 -7.62 6.23 -0.79
N ILE A 258 -8.86 6.04 -0.34
CA ILE A 258 -9.30 6.36 1.01
C ILE A 258 -9.15 5.11 1.86
N GLY A 259 -8.06 5.02 2.62
CA GLY A 259 -7.89 3.91 3.54
C GLY A 259 -6.45 3.71 3.96
N SER A 260 -6.23 2.59 4.63
CA SER A 260 -4.89 2.08 4.88
C SER A 260 -4.93 0.57 4.91
N SER A 261 -3.90 -0.08 4.39
CA SER A 261 -3.68 -1.51 4.55
C SER A 261 -2.57 -1.79 5.55
N ARG A 262 -2.43 -3.07 5.88
CA ARG A 262 -1.48 -3.59 6.85
C ARG A 262 -0.67 -4.69 6.20
N LYS A 263 0.65 -4.54 6.19
CA LYS A 263 1.59 -5.59 5.84
C LYS A 263 2.44 -5.98 7.04
N VAL A 264 2.73 -7.26 7.19
CA VAL A 264 3.67 -7.74 8.20
C VAL A 264 4.76 -8.56 7.54
N TYR A 265 6.00 -8.23 7.85
CA TYR A 265 7.20 -8.90 7.37
C TYR A 265 7.84 -9.68 8.52
N VAL A 266 8.25 -10.92 8.24
CA VAL A 266 9.01 -11.75 9.17
C VAL A 266 10.47 -11.77 8.73
N ARG A 267 11.38 -11.57 9.68
CA ARG A 267 12.82 -11.62 9.44
C ARG A 267 13.22 -12.92 8.72
N ASP A 268 14.11 -12.80 7.72
CA ASP A 268 14.64 -13.85 6.84
C ASP A 268 13.61 -14.52 5.90
N ILE A 269 12.30 -14.31 6.13
CA ILE A 269 11.21 -14.87 5.33
C ILE A 269 10.67 -13.84 4.34
N GLY A 270 10.40 -12.62 4.77
CA GLY A 270 9.71 -11.61 3.97
C GLY A 270 8.24 -11.46 4.37
N MET A 271 7.39 -11.14 3.41
CA MET A 271 5.98 -10.85 3.63
C MET A 271 5.23 -12.06 4.22
N ALA A 272 4.54 -11.83 5.34
CA ALA A 272 3.81 -12.84 6.09
C ALA A 272 2.31 -12.51 6.25
N VAL A 273 1.95 -11.24 6.18
CA VAL A 273 0.56 -10.77 6.13
C VAL A 273 0.49 -9.64 5.10
N ASP A 274 -0.59 -9.64 4.36
CA ASP A 274 -0.94 -8.58 3.43
C ASP A 274 -2.46 -8.36 3.46
N GLY A 275 -2.92 -7.29 4.11
CA GLY A 275 -4.35 -7.08 4.34
C GLY A 275 -5.02 -8.30 4.98
N ALA A 276 -5.94 -8.93 4.25
CA ALA A 276 -6.70 -10.09 4.69
C ALA A 276 -6.04 -11.46 4.43
N ILE A 277 -4.90 -11.52 3.73
CA ILE A 277 -4.21 -12.77 3.40
C ILE A 277 -2.98 -13.00 4.30
N GLU A 278 -2.79 -14.26 4.67
CA GLU A 278 -1.73 -14.68 5.60
C GLU A 278 -0.86 -15.76 4.97
N LEU A 279 0.42 -15.79 5.34
CA LEU A 279 1.38 -16.77 4.84
C LEU A 279 0.97 -18.18 5.25
N ILE A 280 0.84 -19.05 4.25
CA ILE A 280 0.54 -20.47 4.42
C ILE A 280 1.72 -21.36 4.04
N GLN A 281 2.67 -20.87 3.22
CA GLN A 281 3.84 -21.62 2.75
C GLN A 281 5.00 -20.69 2.37
N TYR A 282 6.24 -21.08 2.70
CA TYR A 282 7.50 -20.39 2.36
C TYR A 282 8.69 -21.36 2.24
#